data_AF-A0A1M3TKK5-F1
#
_entry.id   AF-A0A1M3TKK5-F1
#
_cell.length_a   1.000
_cell.length_b   1.000
_cell.length_c   1.000
_cell.angle_alpha   90.00
_cell.angle_beta   90.00
_cell.angle_gamma   90.00
#
_symmetry.space_group_name_H-M   'P 1'
#
loop_
_entity.id
_entity.type
_entity.pdbx_description
1 polymer ?
#
loop_
_entity_poly.entity_id
_entity_poly.type
_entity_poly.pdbx_seq_one_letter_code
_entity_poly.pdbx_strand_id
1 'polypeptide(L)'
;MAICRGTPEMVKILLRYPGSDVEQGVLRMPLLCWAAFQGKADMVAMLIEQGTSLQGVDGRYGRNALSWAVIKGRQGVFAQLLHTPGVGLDDVDQQGRSALFHAAVAGHEDMFEELRSRGCAVHRPDQFGFTPLVVAVQHGRENVIRKILENHPLTQEPRDRFDRSLSWWMRLTGNDALREVIVGYGMQLGELSLREEIREFLRYASNRSIQTCDVCTLGLNRDDRGIECGSGCRKYRICHICRQFGASCEDFEGRESE
;
A
#
# COMPACT_ATOMS: atom_id res chain seq x y z
N MET A 1 -0.66 -24.84 0.47
CA MET A 1 -1.13 -25.35 1.79
C MET A 1 -0.01 -25.49 2.82
N ALA A 2 1.19 -25.96 2.43
CA ALA A 2 2.31 -26.17 3.34
C ALA A 2 2.78 -24.88 4.05
N ILE A 3 2.82 -23.74 3.37
CA ILE A 3 3.15 -22.46 4.03
C ILE A 3 2.08 -22.02 5.03
N CYS A 4 0.80 -22.31 4.76
CA CYS A 4 -0.28 -21.88 5.65
C CYS A 4 -0.31 -22.67 6.96
N ARG A 5 -0.09 -23.99 6.90
CA ARG A 5 -0.32 -24.89 8.04
C ARG A 5 0.87 -25.75 8.44
N GLY A 6 1.91 -25.81 7.62
CA GLY A 6 3.10 -26.63 7.86
C GLY A 6 4.20 -25.89 8.62
N THR A 7 5.15 -26.67 9.12
CA THR A 7 6.39 -26.18 9.74
C THR A 7 7.44 -25.84 8.68
N PRO A 8 8.47 -25.04 9.00
CA PRO A 8 9.58 -24.77 8.08
C PRO A 8 10.25 -26.05 7.56
N GLU A 9 10.39 -27.09 8.39
CA GLU A 9 10.98 -28.38 8.01
C GLU A 9 10.14 -29.10 6.97
N MET A 10 8.80 -29.06 7.12
CA MET A 10 7.89 -29.66 6.16
C MET A 10 8.02 -28.97 4.79
N VAL A 11 8.09 -27.64 4.78
CA VAL A 11 8.28 -26.88 3.52
C VAL A 11 9.66 -27.18 2.92
N LYS A 12 10.72 -27.27 3.74
CA LYS A 12 12.07 -27.61 3.30
C LYS A 12 12.16 -28.98 2.65
N ILE A 13 11.47 -29.98 3.20
CA ILE A 13 11.38 -31.32 2.60
C ILE A 13 10.66 -31.26 1.26
N LEU A 14 9.53 -30.54 1.18
CA LEU A 14 8.76 -30.42 -0.06
C LEU A 14 9.55 -29.72 -1.17
N LEU A 15 10.34 -28.70 -0.85
CA LEU A 15 11.18 -27.99 -1.82
C LEU A 15 12.29 -28.84 -2.44
N ARG A 16 12.67 -29.98 -1.83
CA ARG A 16 13.67 -30.90 -2.38
C ARG A 16 13.12 -31.79 -3.50
N TYR A 17 11.80 -31.88 -3.65
CA TYR A 17 11.18 -32.70 -4.67
C TYR A 17 11.10 -31.95 -6.02
N PRO A 18 11.58 -32.55 -7.12
CA PRO A 18 11.45 -31.96 -8.45
C PRO A 18 9.97 -31.82 -8.82
N GLY A 19 9.56 -30.61 -9.22
CA GLY A 19 8.16 -30.26 -9.52
C GLY A 19 7.43 -29.47 -8.43
N SER A 20 8.07 -29.19 -7.30
CA SER A 20 7.54 -28.26 -6.30
C SER A 20 7.61 -26.83 -6.81
N ASP A 21 6.50 -26.31 -7.33
CA ASP A 21 6.41 -24.94 -7.82
C ASP A 21 6.53 -23.92 -6.67
N VAL A 22 7.47 -22.98 -6.83
CA VAL A 22 7.78 -21.88 -5.91
C VAL A 22 6.74 -20.74 -6.03
N GLU A 23 5.95 -20.72 -7.10
CA GLU A 23 4.85 -19.77 -7.33
C GLU A 23 3.49 -20.47 -7.16
N GLN A 24 2.98 -20.57 -5.92
CA GLN A 24 1.72 -21.28 -5.69
C GLN A 24 0.47 -20.41 -5.89
N GLY A 25 -0.48 -20.93 -6.70
CA GLY A 25 -1.91 -20.61 -6.64
C GLY A 25 -2.41 -19.54 -7.62
N VAL A 26 -3.72 -19.26 -7.57
CA VAL A 26 -4.44 -18.34 -8.48
C VAL A 26 -3.83 -16.93 -8.52
N LEU A 27 -3.16 -16.50 -7.44
CA LEU A 27 -2.54 -15.18 -7.32
C LEU A 27 -1.08 -15.14 -7.78
N ARG A 28 -0.50 -16.26 -8.23
CA ARG A 28 0.95 -16.40 -8.53
C ARG A 28 1.81 -15.74 -7.44
N MET A 29 1.55 -16.11 -6.19
CA MET A 29 2.22 -15.47 -5.06
C MET A 29 3.44 -16.30 -4.64
N PRO A 30 4.65 -15.73 -4.68
CA PRO A 30 5.87 -16.43 -4.27
C PRO A 30 5.81 -16.91 -2.81
N LEU A 31 6.52 -18.00 -2.50
CA LEU A 31 6.58 -18.55 -1.14
C LEU A 31 7.01 -17.51 -0.09
N LEU A 32 7.99 -16.67 -0.42
CA LEU A 32 8.47 -15.62 0.47
C LEU A 32 7.38 -14.56 0.75
N CYS A 33 6.60 -14.17 -0.27
CA CYS A 33 5.47 -13.27 -0.12
C CYS A 33 4.38 -13.87 0.78
N TRP A 34 4.08 -15.17 0.61
CA TRP A 34 3.14 -15.88 1.48
C TRP A 34 3.60 -15.94 2.94
N ALA A 35 4.88 -16.24 3.19
CA ALA A 35 5.46 -16.28 4.53
C ALA A 35 5.42 -14.90 5.20
N ALA A 36 5.73 -13.84 4.43
CA ALA A 36 5.66 -12.47 4.90
C ALA A 36 4.24 -11.99 5.20
N PHE A 37 3.27 -12.32 4.34
CA PHE A 37 1.86 -12.04 4.59
C PHE A 37 1.36 -12.66 5.92
N GLN A 38 1.76 -13.91 6.20
CA GLN A 38 1.36 -14.60 7.43
C GLN A 38 2.19 -14.21 8.66
N GLY A 39 3.34 -13.57 8.47
CA GLY A 39 4.23 -13.18 9.57
C GLY A 39 5.05 -14.34 10.14
N LYS A 40 5.34 -15.38 9.33
CA LYS A 40 6.10 -16.56 9.77
C LYS A 40 7.60 -16.31 9.66
N ALA A 41 8.19 -15.64 10.65
CA ALA A 41 9.61 -15.27 10.69
C ALA A 41 10.56 -16.48 10.49
N ASP A 42 10.30 -17.60 11.14
CA ASP A 42 11.13 -18.82 11.00
C ASP A 42 11.10 -19.38 9.57
N MET A 43 9.95 -19.26 8.90
CA MET A 43 9.78 -19.70 7.52
C MET A 43 10.49 -18.76 6.55
N VAL A 44 10.46 -17.45 6.82
CA VAL A 44 11.21 -16.45 6.04
C VAL A 44 12.71 -16.71 6.15
N ALA A 45 13.22 -16.92 7.37
CA ALA A 45 14.63 -17.26 7.59
C ALA A 45 15.04 -18.52 6.82
N MET A 46 14.26 -19.60 6.94
CA MET A 46 14.52 -20.85 6.22
C MET A 46 14.51 -20.64 4.69
N LEU A 47 13.55 -19.89 4.15
CA LEU A 47 13.46 -19.64 2.70
C LEU A 47 14.66 -18.81 2.17
N ILE A 48 15.14 -17.85 2.96
CA ILE A 48 16.34 -17.06 2.63
C ILE A 48 17.58 -17.97 2.63
N GLU A 49 17.74 -18.83 3.64
CA GLU A 49 18.84 -19.80 3.70
C GLU A 49 18.85 -20.80 2.55
N GLN A 50 17.68 -21.16 2.01
CA GLN A 50 17.56 -22.03 0.85
C GLN A 50 17.83 -21.32 -0.49
N GLY A 51 18.14 -20.02 -0.49
CA GLY A 51 18.43 -19.26 -1.70
C GLY A 51 17.20 -18.99 -2.56
N THR A 52 16.01 -18.88 -1.94
CA THR A 52 14.79 -18.50 -2.67
C THR A 52 14.96 -17.10 -3.27
N SER A 53 14.41 -16.86 -4.46
CA SER A 53 14.40 -15.52 -5.06
C SER A 53 13.78 -14.50 -4.11
N LEU A 54 14.56 -13.48 -3.74
CA LEU A 54 14.13 -12.38 -2.86
C LEU A 54 13.32 -11.31 -3.60
N GLN A 55 13.47 -11.25 -4.92
CA GLN A 55 12.85 -10.26 -5.81
C GLN A 55 11.51 -10.75 -6.39
N GLY A 56 11.01 -11.89 -5.93
CA GLY A 56 9.71 -12.40 -6.35
C GLY A 56 8.58 -11.46 -5.92
N VAL A 57 7.65 -11.20 -6.84
CA VAL A 57 6.45 -10.37 -6.61
C VAL A 57 5.17 -11.16 -6.83
N ASP A 58 4.09 -10.80 -6.14
CA ASP A 58 2.78 -11.44 -6.38
C ASP A 58 2.17 -11.04 -7.72
N GLY A 59 1.41 -11.94 -8.35
CA GLY A 59 0.82 -11.70 -9.67
C GLY A 59 -0.34 -10.70 -9.69
N ARG A 60 -0.96 -10.40 -8.55
CA ARG A 60 -2.15 -9.53 -8.48
C ARG A 60 -1.80 -8.05 -8.39
N TYR A 61 -0.85 -7.70 -7.53
CA TYR A 61 -0.45 -6.32 -7.29
C TYR A 61 1.00 -6.06 -7.68
N GLY A 62 1.82 -7.09 -7.89
CA GLY A 62 3.26 -6.92 -8.08
C GLY A 62 3.99 -6.53 -6.79
N ARG A 63 3.50 -6.93 -5.62
CA ARG A 63 4.17 -6.60 -4.35
C ARG A 63 5.18 -7.66 -3.98
N ASN A 64 6.34 -7.21 -3.51
CA ASN A 64 7.35 -8.07 -2.92
C ASN A 64 7.02 -8.47 -1.48
N ALA A 65 7.83 -9.35 -0.91
CA ALA A 65 7.64 -9.85 0.46
C ALA A 65 7.70 -8.73 1.51
N LEU A 66 8.58 -7.75 1.34
CA LEU A 66 8.71 -6.61 2.25
C LEU A 66 7.42 -5.78 2.29
N SER A 67 6.85 -5.46 1.14
CA SER A 67 5.57 -4.75 1.03
C SER A 67 4.45 -5.49 1.74
N TRP A 68 4.36 -6.82 1.60
CA TRP A 68 3.37 -7.62 2.33
C TRP A 68 3.59 -7.64 3.84
N ALA A 69 4.84 -7.71 4.30
CA ALA A 69 5.18 -7.62 5.72
C ALA A 69 4.72 -6.28 6.30
N VAL A 70 4.96 -5.18 5.58
CA VAL A 70 4.55 -3.83 5.99
C VAL A 70 3.03 -3.68 5.99
N ILE A 71 2.34 -4.08 4.93
CA ILE A 71 0.87 -4.02 4.84
C ILE A 71 0.21 -4.78 6.00
N LYS A 72 0.82 -5.88 6.45
CA LYS A 72 0.29 -6.72 7.54
C LYS A 72 0.88 -6.42 8.91
N GLY A 73 1.78 -5.44 9.03
CA GLY A 73 2.38 -5.04 10.31
C GLY A 73 3.23 -6.14 10.95
N ARG A 74 3.86 -7.00 10.13
CA ARG A 74 4.67 -8.13 10.62
C ARG A 74 6.08 -7.69 11.00
N GLN A 75 6.23 -7.06 12.16
CA GLN A 75 7.50 -6.49 12.64
C GLN A 75 8.69 -7.46 12.58
N GLY A 76 8.53 -8.70 13.06
CA GLY A 76 9.62 -9.69 13.02
C GLY A 76 10.10 -10.03 11.60
N VAL A 77 9.16 -10.22 10.67
CA VAL A 77 9.51 -10.47 9.26
C VAL A 77 10.08 -9.21 8.59
N PHE A 78 9.49 -8.05 8.87
CA PHE A 78 9.98 -6.77 8.36
C PHE A 78 11.45 -6.56 8.73
N ALA A 79 11.79 -6.73 10.01
CA ALA A 79 13.16 -6.62 10.49
C ALA A 79 14.09 -7.62 9.80
N GLN A 80 13.68 -8.89 9.64
CA GLN A 80 14.51 -9.88 8.93
C GLN A 80 14.77 -9.50 7.46
N LEU A 81 13.71 -9.12 6.73
CA LEU A 81 13.83 -8.76 5.31
C LEU A 81 14.67 -7.50 5.09
N LEU A 82 14.56 -6.52 5.99
CA LEU A 82 15.32 -5.27 5.93
C LEU A 82 16.83 -5.46 6.10
N HIS A 83 17.25 -6.47 6.87
CA HIS A 83 18.66 -6.80 7.08
C HIS A 83 19.20 -7.80 6.06
N THR A 84 18.36 -8.27 5.14
CA THR A 84 18.76 -9.24 4.12
C THR A 84 19.24 -8.54 2.85
N PRO A 85 20.52 -8.68 2.46
CA PRO A 85 21.02 -8.09 1.22
C PRO A 85 20.28 -8.62 -0.01
N GLY A 86 20.03 -7.73 -0.97
CA GLY A 86 19.34 -8.10 -2.22
C GLY A 86 17.81 -8.06 -2.15
N VAL A 87 17.21 -7.73 -1.01
CA VAL A 87 15.79 -7.35 -0.93
C VAL A 87 15.63 -5.91 -1.43
N GLY A 88 14.80 -5.70 -2.45
CA GLY A 88 14.47 -4.36 -2.93
C GLY A 88 13.60 -3.57 -1.94
N LEU A 89 14.23 -2.71 -1.16
CA LEU A 89 13.56 -1.93 -0.12
C LEU A 89 12.63 -0.83 -0.67
N ASP A 90 12.98 -0.30 -1.84
CA ASP A 90 12.29 0.81 -2.49
C ASP A 90 11.58 0.39 -3.79
N ASP A 91 11.48 -0.92 -4.03
CA ASP A 91 10.72 -1.50 -5.13
C ASP A 91 9.25 -1.09 -5.01
N VAL A 92 8.61 -0.90 -6.16
CA VAL A 92 7.23 -0.46 -6.27
C VAL A 92 6.34 -1.53 -6.88
N ASP A 93 5.10 -1.57 -6.42
CA ASP A 93 4.08 -2.43 -6.97
C ASP A 93 3.54 -1.92 -8.33
N GLN A 94 2.59 -2.63 -8.94
CA GLN A 94 2.01 -2.27 -10.23
C GLN A 94 1.27 -0.93 -10.22
N GLN A 95 0.94 -0.38 -9.05
CA GLN A 95 0.38 0.97 -8.93
C GLN A 95 1.45 2.02 -8.63
N GLY A 96 2.73 1.66 -8.59
CA GLY A 96 3.83 2.55 -8.25
C GLY A 96 4.00 2.77 -6.74
N ARG A 97 3.46 1.89 -5.89
CA ARG A 97 3.50 2.05 -4.43
C ARG A 97 4.63 1.23 -3.82
N SER A 98 5.49 1.89 -3.05
CA SER A 98 6.56 1.23 -2.31
C SER A 98 6.09 0.69 -0.95
N ALA A 99 6.93 -0.10 -0.28
CA ALA A 99 6.68 -0.52 1.09
C ALA A 99 6.47 0.69 2.03
N LEU A 100 7.20 1.78 1.84
CA LEU A 100 7.06 3.02 2.63
C LEU A 100 5.69 3.68 2.42
N PHE A 101 5.18 3.68 1.18
CA PHE A 101 3.82 4.14 0.89
C PHE A 101 2.78 3.31 1.66
N HIS A 102 2.93 1.98 1.67
CA HIS A 102 2.02 1.10 2.41
C HIS A 102 2.12 1.27 3.94
N ALA A 103 3.30 1.60 4.47
CA ALA A 103 3.47 1.96 5.89
C ALA A 103 2.66 3.21 6.24
N ALA A 104 2.62 4.20 5.35
CA ALA A 104 1.83 5.42 5.53
C ALA A 104 0.31 5.18 5.48
N VAL A 105 -0.16 4.27 4.61
CA VAL A 105 -1.57 3.82 4.58
C VAL A 105 -1.94 3.12 5.90
N ALA A 106 -1.11 2.15 6.32
CA ALA A 106 -1.38 1.34 7.50
C ALA A 106 -1.18 2.09 8.82
N GLY A 107 -0.35 3.14 8.84
CA GLY A 107 0.03 3.87 10.04
C GLY A 107 1.12 3.20 10.87
N HIS A 108 1.96 2.36 10.25
CA HIS A 108 3.06 1.68 10.96
C HIS A 108 4.27 2.62 11.06
N GLU A 109 4.30 3.46 12.09
CA GLU A 109 5.33 4.50 12.24
C GLU A 109 6.76 3.95 12.31
N ASP A 110 6.98 2.88 13.09
CA ASP A 110 8.32 2.30 13.26
C ASP A 110 8.86 1.77 11.92
N MET A 111 8.00 1.10 11.16
CA MET A 111 8.36 0.58 9.84
C MET A 111 8.61 1.71 8.85
N PHE A 112 7.83 2.78 8.93
CA PHE A 112 7.98 3.96 8.09
C PHE A 112 9.34 4.62 8.33
N GLU A 113 9.69 4.86 9.59
CA GLU A 113 10.95 5.48 10.00
C GLU A 113 12.17 4.63 9.64
N GLU A 114 12.05 3.31 9.80
CA GLU A 114 13.14 2.41 9.45
C GLU A 114 13.34 2.29 7.93
N LEU A 115 12.27 2.29 7.12
CA LEU A 115 12.41 2.37 5.67
C LEU A 115 13.00 3.72 5.23
N ARG A 116 12.57 4.81 5.87
CA ARG A 116 13.11 6.15 5.64
C ARG A 116 14.61 6.21 5.96
N SER A 117 15.06 5.62 7.07
CA SER A 117 16.46 5.60 7.48
C SER A 117 17.36 4.85 6.48
N ARG A 118 16.79 3.90 5.72
CA ARG A 118 17.46 3.18 4.63
C ARG A 118 17.43 3.92 3.27
N GLY A 119 16.92 5.15 3.22
CA GLY A 119 16.94 5.99 2.02
C GLY A 119 15.77 5.76 1.06
N CYS A 120 14.69 5.10 1.48
CA CYS A 120 13.48 4.98 0.65
C CYS A 120 12.84 6.34 0.37
N ALA A 121 12.25 6.51 -0.81
CA ALA A 121 11.70 7.80 -1.24
C ALA A 121 10.40 8.17 -0.49
N VAL A 122 10.49 9.13 0.43
CA VAL A 122 9.38 9.58 1.31
C VAL A 122 8.25 10.31 0.56
N HIS A 123 8.54 10.93 -0.58
CA HIS A 123 7.57 11.72 -1.34
C HIS A 123 7.22 11.14 -2.71
N ARG A 124 7.66 9.92 -3.02
CA ARG A 124 7.36 9.31 -4.33
C ARG A 124 5.84 9.18 -4.49
N PRO A 125 5.23 9.80 -5.52
CA PRO A 125 3.83 9.59 -5.82
C PRO A 125 3.62 8.21 -6.45
N ASP A 126 2.46 7.61 -6.20
CA ASP A 126 1.97 6.46 -6.95
C ASP A 126 1.51 6.90 -8.36
N GLN A 127 1.07 5.94 -9.21
CA GLN A 127 0.64 6.24 -10.58
C GLN A 127 -0.59 7.15 -10.68
N PHE A 128 -1.32 7.32 -9.57
CA PHE A 128 -2.48 8.20 -9.47
C PHE A 128 -2.14 9.53 -8.78
N GLY A 129 -0.87 9.82 -8.53
CA GLY A 129 -0.41 11.06 -7.91
C GLY A 129 -0.55 11.10 -6.39
N PHE A 130 -0.91 9.99 -5.73
CA PHE A 130 -0.95 9.96 -4.27
C PHE A 130 0.47 9.87 -3.72
N THR A 131 0.85 10.82 -2.87
CA THR A 131 2.09 10.72 -2.09
C THR A 131 1.82 10.04 -0.74
N PRO A 132 2.85 9.52 -0.04
CA PRO A 132 2.71 8.99 1.32
C PRO A 132 2.03 9.96 2.29
N LEU A 133 2.22 11.28 2.11
CA LEU A 133 1.52 12.30 2.89
C LEU A 133 0.01 12.30 2.64
N VAL A 134 -0.42 12.26 1.38
CA VAL A 134 -1.85 12.29 1.02
C VAL A 134 -2.57 11.08 1.61
N VAL A 135 -1.99 9.88 1.49
CA VAL A 135 -2.61 8.68 2.06
C VAL A 135 -2.57 8.66 3.59
N ALA A 136 -1.50 9.14 4.21
CA ALA A 136 -1.46 9.26 5.67
C ALA A 136 -2.58 10.18 6.18
N VAL A 137 -2.85 11.29 5.47
CA VAL A 137 -3.97 12.19 5.76
C VAL A 137 -5.33 11.53 5.54
N GLN A 138 -5.52 10.81 4.43
CA GLN A 138 -6.76 10.09 4.16
C GLN A 138 -7.12 9.08 5.28
N HIS A 139 -6.11 8.43 5.85
CA HIS A 139 -6.27 7.41 6.88
C HIS A 139 -6.11 7.94 8.31
N GLY A 140 -5.91 9.25 8.50
CA GLY A 140 -5.82 9.86 9.83
C GLY A 140 -4.54 9.52 10.60
N ARG A 141 -3.43 9.22 9.90
CA ARG A 141 -2.17 8.73 10.51
C ARG A 141 -1.28 9.87 10.98
N GLU A 142 -1.71 10.58 12.02
CA GLU A 142 -1.04 11.80 12.52
C GLU A 142 0.46 11.61 12.80
N ASN A 143 0.86 10.51 13.46
CA ASN A 143 2.28 10.26 13.77
C ASN A 143 3.14 10.17 12.50
N VAL A 144 2.66 9.45 11.49
CA VAL A 144 3.37 9.33 10.20
C VAL A 144 3.43 10.70 9.49
N ILE A 145 2.37 11.50 9.57
CA ILE A 145 2.35 12.86 9.00
C ILE A 145 3.43 13.72 9.64
N ARG A 146 3.53 13.71 10.98
CA ARG A 146 4.58 14.43 11.70
C ARG A 146 5.96 13.99 11.22
N LYS A 147 6.21 12.67 11.12
CA LYS A 147 7.47 12.13 10.60
C LYS A 147 7.82 12.54 9.18
N ILE A 148 6.83 12.59 8.29
CA ILE A 148 7.02 13.05 6.91
C ILE A 148 7.44 14.53 6.91
N LEU A 149 6.76 15.37 7.70
CA LEU A 149 6.94 16.83 7.67
C LEU A 149 8.15 17.32 8.47
N GLU A 150 8.56 16.63 9.53
CA GLU A 150 9.72 17.00 10.38
C GLU A 150 11.02 17.10 9.58
N ASN A 151 11.25 16.18 8.63
CA ASN A 151 12.54 16.07 7.94
C ASN A 151 12.47 16.49 6.47
N HIS A 152 11.29 16.52 5.87
CA HIS A 152 11.10 16.88 4.47
C HIS A 152 9.79 17.68 4.28
N PRO A 153 9.77 18.97 4.67
CA PRO A 153 8.59 19.79 4.54
C PRO A 153 8.26 20.00 3.06
N LEU A 154 7.04 19.60 2.67
CA LEU A 154 6.47 19.98 1.40
C LEU A 154 5.94 21.42 1.53
N THR A 155 6.43 22.31 0.68
CA THR A 155 6.04 23.73 0.68
C THR A 155 4.72 23.98 -0.05
N GLN A 156 4.38 23.11 -1.01
CA GLN A 156 3.16 23.19 -1.80
C GLN A 156 2.21 22.04 -1.45
N GLU A 157 0.92 22.32 -1.51
CA GLU A 157 -0.14 21.34 -1.31
C GLU A 157 -0.10 20.27 -2.41
N PRO A 158 0.12 18.98 -2.07
CA PRO A 158 0.09 17.93 -3.07
C PRO A 158 -1.32 17.74 -3.64
N ARG A 159 -1.36 17.40 -4.93
CA ARG A 159 -2.58 17.10 -5.68
C ARG A 159 -2.42 15.74 -6.34
N ASP A 160 -3.52 14.99 -6.39
CA ASP A 160 -3.54 13.73 -7.13
C ASP A 160 -3.73 13.96 -8.64
N ARG A 161 -3.69 12.88 -9.44
CA ARG A 161 -3.86 12.92 -10.90
C ARG A 161 -5.22 13.52 -11.34
N PHE A 162 -6.19 13.54 -10.43
CA PHE A 162 -7.54 14.04 -10.69
C PHE A 162 -7.75 15.46 -10.14
N ASP A 163 -6.65 16.18 -9.87
CA ASP A 163 -6.62 17.55 -9.33
C ASP A 163 -7.29 17.72 -7.95
N ARG A 164 -7.42 16.63 -7.18
CA ARG A 164 -7.93 16.70 -5.81
C ARG A 164 -6.78 17.01 -4.87
N SER A 165 -6.92 18.10 -4.12
CA SER A 165 -5.88 18.58 -3.21
C SER A 165 -5.88 17.84 -1.86
N LEU A 166 -4.80 17.98 -1.10
CA LEU A 166 -4.71 17.44 0.26
C LEU A 166 -5.85 17.91 1.17
N SER A 167 -6.22 19.20 1.11
CA SER A 167 -7.33 19.79 1.86
C SER A 167 -8.68 19.16 1.50
N TRP A 168 -8.87 18.82 0.22
CA TRP A 168 -10.06 18.11 -0.23
C TRP A 168 -10.15 16.73 0.42
N TRP A 169 -9.03 16.00 0.47
CA TRP A 169 -8.95 14.68 1.11
C TRP A 169 -9.15 14.72 2.64
N MET A 170 -8.59 15.72 3.33
CA MET A 170 -8.85 15.94 4.77
C MET A 170 -10.35 16.02 5.04
N ARG A 171 -11.05 16.83 4.23
CA ARG A 171 -12.47 17.06 4.40
C ARG A 171 -13.30 15.82 4.09
N LEU A 172 -13.01 15.16 2.97
CA LEU A 172 -13.72 13.96 2.56
C LEU A 172 -13.65 12.86 3.63
N THR A 173 -12.47 12.72 4.25
CA THR A 173 -12.22 11.65 5.23
C THR A 173 -12.61 12.02 6.66
N GLY A 174 -12.98 13.29 6.90
CA GLY A 174 -13.32 13.80 8.23
C GLY A 174 -12.11 14.10 9.11
N ASN A 175 -10.90 14.13 8.54
CA ASN A 175 -9.65 14.37 9.27
C ASN A 175 -9.29 15.87 9.28
N ASP A 176 -10.29 16.74 9.45
CA ASP A 176 -10.14 18.21 9.40
C ASP A 176 -9.13 18.74 10.44
N ALA A 177 -9.01 18.07 11.59
CA ALA A 177 -8.06 18.42 12.65
C ALA A 177 -6.58 18.35 12.19
N LEU A 178 -6.26 17.53 11.19
CA LEU A 178 -4.90 17.43 10.65
C LEU A 178 -4.45 18.71 9.93
N ARG A 179 -5.39 19.58 9.54
CA ARG A 179 -5.08 20.86 8.90
C ARG A 179 -4.16 21.72 9.78
N GLU A 180 -4.46 21.81 11.06
CA GLU A 180 -3.67 22.59 12.02
C GLU A 180 -2.25 22.04 12.16
N VAL A 181 -2.12 20.71 12.23
CA VAL A 181 -0.81 20.03 12.29
C VAL A 181 0.01 20.38 11.05
N ILE A 182 -0.56 20.21 9.85
CA ILE A 182 0.15 20.37 8.58
C ILE A 182 0.54 21.84 8.34
N VAL A 183 -0.34 22.79 8.64
CA VAL A 183 -0.05 24.23 8.58
C VAL A 183 1.02 24.60 9.61
N GLY A 184 1.01 23.97 10.79
CA GLY A 184 2.04 24.16 11.82
C GLY A 184 3.46 23.83 11.36
N TYR A 185 3.62 22.93 10.39
CA TYR A 185 4.90 22.61 9.73
C TYR A 185 5.20 23.51 8.51
N GLY A 186 4.40 24.56 8.26
CA GLY A 186 4.67 25.57 7.24
C GLY A 186 4.14 25.24 5.83
N MET A 187 3.34 24.18 5.66
CA MET A 187 2.69 23.88 4.39
C MET A 187 1.55 24.87 4.12
N GLN A 188 1.55 25.47 2.93
CA GLN A 188 0.42 26.27 2.46
C GLN A 188 -0.69 25.37 1.94
N LEU A 189 -1.89 25.46 2.55
CA LEU A 189 -3.07 24.73 2.13
C LEU A 189 -4.10 25.69 1.52
N GLY A 190 -4.73 25.29 0.42
CA GLY A 190 -5.78 26.07 -0.24
C GLY A 190 -6.95 26.43 0.69
N GLU A 191 -7.67 27.50 0.31
CA GLU A 191 -8.90 27.91 0.99
C GLU A 191 -9.99 26.84 0.86
N LEU A 192 -10.80 26.74 1.90
CA LEU A 192 -11.93 25.81 1.98
C LEU A 192 -13.07 26.35 1.10
N SER A 193 -13.05 26.11 -0.22
CA SER A 193 -14.24 26.39 -1.02
C SER A 193 -15.32 25.36 -0.68
N LEU A 194 -16.33 25.77 0.08
CA LEU A 194 -17.54 25.00 0.35
C LEU A 194 -18.32 24.80 -0.96
N ARG A 195 -17.93 23.84 -1.79
CA ARG A 195 -18.87 23.29 -2.77
C ARG A 195 -19.75 22.28 -2.06
N GLU A 196 -21.06 22.48 -2.18
CA GLU A 196 -22.13 21.67 -1.59
C GLU A 196 -22.01 20.17 -1.93
N GLU A 197 -21.25 19.83 -2.97
CA GLU A 197 -20.88 18.48 -3.42
C GLU A 197 -20.28 17.61 -2.29
N ILE A 198 -19.58 18.16 -1.30
CA ILE A 198 -18.92 17.36 -0.25
C ILE A 198 -19.91 16.75 0.76
N ARG A 199 -21.09 17.38 1.00
CA ARG A 199 -22.05 16.90 2.00
C ARG A 199 -22.61 15.51 1.69
N GLU A 200 -22.69 15.15 0.41
CA GLU A 200 -23.19 13.83 -0.02
C GLU A 200 -22.17 12.71 0.27
N PHE A 201 -20.87 13.01 0.15
CA PHE A 201 -19.79 12.05 0.42
C PHE A 201 -19.48 11.85 1.91
N LEU A 202 -19.84 12.78 2.79
CA LEU A 202 -19.63 12.67 4.25
C LEU A 202 -20.46 11.53 4.89
N ARG A 203 -21.45 10.96 4.19
CA ARG A 203 -22.18 9.76 4.63
C ARG A 203 -21.39 8.45 4.44
N TYR A 204 -20.22 8.50 3.81
CA TYR A 204 -19.43 7.31 3.41
C TYR A 204 -18.59 6.69 4.54
N ALA A 205 -18.56 7.27 5.74
CA ALA A 205 -17.67 6.85 6.82
C ALA A 205 -18.16 5.64 7.65
N SER A 206 -19.47 5.36 7.69
CA SER A 206 -20.05 4.44 8.70
C SER A 206 -20.18 2.97 8.27
N ASN A 207 -19.89 2.60 7.02
CA ASN A 207 -20.07 1.23 6.52
C ASN A 207 -18.91 0.72 5.63
N ARG A 208 -17.66 0.87 6.10
CA ARG A 208 -16.47 0.45 5.35
C ARG A 208 -16.38 -1.09 5.27
N SER A 209 -16.30 -1.62 4.06
CA SER A 209 -16.02 -3.05 3.81
C SER A 209 -14.53 -3.36 4.01
N ILE A 210 -14.18 -4.66 4.05
CA ILE A 210 -12.77 -5.13 4.06
C ILE A 210 -12.05 -4.75 2.74
N GLN A 211 -12.82 -4.48 1.69
CA GLN A 211 -12.29 -4.20 0.36
C GLN A 211 -11.95 -2.72 0.22
N THR A 212 -10.80 -2.43 -0.37
CA THR A 212 -10.32 -1.07 -0.63
C THR A 212 -10.42 -0.73 -2.11
N CYS A 213 -10.53 0.55 -2.41
CA CYS A 213 -10.33 1.09 -3.75
C CYS A 213 -8.84 1.03 -4.10
N ASP A 214 -8.52 0.49 -5.27
CA ASP A 214 -7.13 0.38 -5.74
C ASP A 214 -6.57 1.74 -6.22
N VAL A 215 -7.43 2.74 -6.46
CA VAL A 215 -7.05 4.12 -6.78
C VAL A 215 -6.75 4.92 -5.51
N CYS A 216 -7.73 5.17 -4.64
CA CYS A 216 -7.56 6.05 -3.47
C CYS A 216 -7.23 5.34 -2.16
N THR A 217 -7.06 4.01 -2.14
CA THR A 217 -6.76 3.19 -0.94
C THR A 217 -7.83 3.15 0.16
N LEU A 218 -8.90 3.95 0.06
CA LEU A 218 -10.00 3.97 1.02
C LEU A 218 -10.87 2.71 0.93
N GLY A 219 -11.50 2.34 2.05
CA GLY A 219 -12.46 1.24 2.11
C GLY A 219 -13.70 1.52 1.26
N LEU A 220 -14.14 0.52 0.49
CA LEU A 220 -15.37 0.57 -0.30
C LEU A 220 -16.58 0.43 0.63
N ASN A 221 -17.64 1.18 0.35
CA ASN A 221 -18.93 1.00 1.01
C ASN A 221 -19.55 -0.35 0.59
N ARG A 222 -20.20 -1.06 1.52
CA ARG A 222 -20.86 -2.34 1.23
C ARG A 222 -21.99 -2.20 0.20
N ASP A 223 -22.65 -1.05 0.20
CA ASP A 223 -23.84 -0.80 -0.63
C ASP A 223 -23.48 -0.26 -2.03
N ASP A 224 -22.29 0.32 -2.17
CA ASP A 224 -21.75 0.82 -3.42
C ASP A 224 -20.53 -0.02 -3.81
N ARG A 225 -20.78 -1.07 -4.60
CA ARG A 225 -19.78 -2.08 -4.98
C ARG A 225 -18.66 -1.55 -5.88
N GLY A 226 -18.68 -0.26 -6.24
CA GLY A 226 -17.71 0.31 -7.17
C GLY A 226 -17.75 -0.37 -8.55
N ILE A 227 -16.71 -0.14 -9.35
CA ILE A 227 -16.45 -0.94 -10.56
C ILE A 227 -15.36 -1.94 -10.22
N GLU A 228 -15.54 -3.20 -10.64
CA GLU A 228 -14.44 -4.18 -10.70
C GLU A 228 -13.89 -4.22 -12.14
N CYS A 229 -12.57 -4.11 -12.25
CA CYS A 229 -11.84 -4.10 -13.51
C CYS A 229 -10.87 -5.29 -13.58
N GLY A 230 -10.53 -5.70 -14.80
CA GLY A 230 -9.54 -6.74 -15.09
C GLY A 230 -10.07 -8.17 -14.99
N SER A 231 -9.18 -9.14 -15.26
CA SER A 231 -9.52 -10.56 -15.33
C SER A 231 -8.48 -11.44 -14.61
N GLY A 232 -8.83 -12.69 -14.34
CA GLY A 232 -7.92 -13.64 -13.67
C GLY A 232 -7.47 -13.15 -12.28
N CYS A 233 -6.15 -13.04 -12.09
CA CYS A 233 -5.53 -12.59 -10.83
C CYS A 233 -5.44 -11.06 -10.70
N ARG A 234 -5.54 -10.31 -11.80
CA ARG A 234 -5.42 -8.84 -11.85
C ARG A 234 -6.79 -8.19 -11.76
N LYS A 235 -7.44 -8.34 -10.61
CA LYS A 235 -8.72 -7.70 -10.30
C LYS A 235 -8.53 -6.45 -9.46
N TYR A 236 -9.00 -5.33 -10.00
CA TYR A 236 -8.95 -4.01 -9.39
C TYR A 236 -10.34 -3.48 -9.11
N ARG A 237 -10.45 -2.56 -8.16
CA ARG A 237 -11.70 -1.94 -7.76
C ARG A 237 -11.59 -0.44 -7.66
N ILE A 238 -12.56 0.23 -8.23
CA ILE A 238 -12.66 1.68 -8.28
C ILE A 238 -13.92 2.10 -7.52
N CYS A 239 -13.79 2.93 -6.48
CA CYS A 239 -14.95 3.45 -5.76
C CYS A 239 -15.72 4.46 -6.63
N HIS A 240 -17.00 4.71 -6.32
CA HIS A 240 -17.79 5.69 -7.08
C HIS A 240 -17.15 7.08 -7.12
N ILE A 241 -16.46 7.50 -6.04
CA ILE A 241 -15.80 8.79 -5.96
C ILE A 241 -14.69 8.88 -7.01
N CYS A 242 -13.76 7.93 -7.04
CA CYS A 242 -12.69 7.91 -8.04
C CYS A 242 -13.25 7.83 -9.46
N ARG A 243 -14.32 7.08 -9.66
CA ARG A 243 -15.01 6.99 -10.96
C ARG A 243 -15.58 8.34 -11.41
N GLN A 244 -16.23 9.08 -10.52
CA GLN A 244 -16.81 10.40 -10.85
C GLN A 244 -15.75 11.41 -11.27
N PHE A 245 -14.54 11.28 -10.72
CA PHE A 245 -13.38 12.10 -11.09
C PHE A 245 -12.62 11.58 -12.31
N GLY A 246 -13.10 10.52 -12.98
CA GLY A 246 -12.56 10.04 -14.25
C GLY A 246 -11.69 8.79 -14.17
N ALA A 247 -11.53 8.16 -13.00
CA ALA A 247 -10.81 6.88 -12.90
C ALA A 247 -11.59 5.77 -13.62
N SER A 248 -10.90 4.98 -14.43
CA SER A 248 -11.50 3.93 -15.27
C SER A 248 -10.71 2.62 -15.24
N CYS A 249 -11.24 1.57 -15.88
CA CYS A 249 -10.50 0.31 -16.01
C CYS A 249 -9.24 0.43 -16.88
N GLU A 250 -9.22 1.39 -17.81
CA GLU A 250 -8.08 1.65 -18.70
C GLU A 250 -6.82 2.04 -17.91
N ASP A 251 -6.98 2.68 -16.74
CA ASP A 251 -5.89 3.01 -15.82
C ASP A 251 -5.11 1.78 -15.30
N PHE A 252 -5.66 0.58 -15.48
CA PHE A 252 -5.06 -0.69 -15.06
C PHE A 252 -4.70 -1.62 -16.22
N GLU A 253 -5.12 -1.30 -17.45
CA GLU A 253 -4.99 -2.18 -18.62
C GLU A 253 -3.65 -1.98 -19.38
N GLY A 254 -2.89 -0.92 -19.07
CA GLY A 254 -1.65 -0.55 -19.78
C GLY A 254 -0.35 -1.26 -19.38
N ARG A 255 -0.36 -2.51 -18.90
CA ARG A 255 0.89 -3.29 -18.64
C ARG A 255 0.84 -4.75 -19.14
N GLU A 256 0.24 -4.94 -20.31
CA GLU A 256 0.34 -6.18 -21.10
C GLU A 256 0.77 -5.86 -22.53
N SER A 257 1.94 -5.25 -22.72
CA SER A 257 2.70 -5.28 -24.00
C SER A 257 4.07 -4.62 -23.84
N GLU A 258 5.07 -5.44 -23.53
CA GLU A 258 6.42 -5.53 -24.12
C GLU A 258 7.37 -6.29 -23.18
#